data_AF-A0A967VZ08-F1
#
_entry.id   AF-A0A967VZ08-F1
#
_cell.length_a   1.000
_cell.length_b   1.000
_cell.length_c   1.000
_cell.angle_alpha   90.00
_cell.angle_beta   90.00
_cell.angle_gamma   90.00
#
_symmetry.space_group_name_H-M   'P 1'
#
loop_
_entity.id
_entity.type
_entity.pdbx_description
1 polymer ?
#
loop_
_entity_poly.entity_id
_entity_poly.type
_entity_poly.pdbx_seq_one_letter_code
_entity_poly.pdbx_strand_id
1 'polypeptide(L)'
;KRLKKKPKSGLQALAVIKPDDFSQVQADVGILDTEEVLGQFAEEIRKRMHPRDIAGRFEGTVVMALLERGNERDTETWGQQLVEHIQKHTFKVDDQEVKLTC
;
A
#
# COMPACT_ATOMS: atom_id res chain seq x y z
N LYS A 1 -14.26 -13.52 -12.07
CA LYS A 1 -13.71 -12.20 -11.64
C LYS A 1 -14.00 -11.99 -10.16
N ARG A 2 -12.98 -11.77 -9.31
CA ARG A 2 -13.11 -11.70 -7.83
C ARG A 2 -14.09 -10.61 -7.37
N LEU A 3 -14.03 -9.43 -7.99
CA LEU A 3 -14.95 -8.30 -7.76
C LEU A 3 -16.44 -8.58 -8.06
N LYS A 4 -16.77 -9.65 -8.81
CA LYS A 4 -18.16 -10.03 -9.09
C LYS A 4 -18.76 -10.95 -8.03
N LYS A 5 -17.96 -11.44 -7.09
CA LYS A 5 -18.45 -12.34 -6.03
C LYS A 5 -18.92 -11.48 -4.86
N LYS A 6 -20.16 -11.68 -4.43
CA LYS A 6 -20.68 -11.07 -3.20
C LYS A 6 -19.81 -11.57 -2.03
N PRO A 7 -19.36 -10.70 -1.12
CA PRO A 7 -18.66 -11.14 0.09
C PRO A 7 -19.55 -12.14 0.83
N LYS A 8 -18.96 -13.25 1.29
CA LYS A 8 -19.72 -14.33 1.93
C LYS A 8 -20.29 -13.90 3.29
N SER A 9 -19.61 -12.98 3.97
CA SER A 9 -19.99 -12.31 5.23
C SER A 9 -18.84 -11.36 5.63
N GLY A 10 -19.09 -10.38 6.51
CA GLY A 10 -18.07 -9.46 7.03
C GLY A 10 -18.16 -8.03 6.48
N LEU A 11 -17.28 -7.16 6.97
CA LEU A 11 -17.13 -5.78 6.50
C LEU A 11 -16.26 -5.76 5.24
N GLN A 12 -16.71 -4.99 4.24
CA GLN A 12 -15.86 -4.57 3.13
C GLN A 12 -15.44 -3.12 3.35
N ALA A 13 -14.14 -2.90 3.44
CA ALA A 13 -13.57 -1.57 3.60
C ALA A 13 -12.69 -1.22 2.40
N LEU A 14 -12.71 0.05 2.00
CA LEU A 14 -11.86 0.57 0.95
C LEU A 14 -10.75 1.41 1.60
N ALA A 15 -9.53 0.91 1.56
CA ALA A 15 -8.35 1.63 2.03
C ALA A 15 -7.71 2.40 0.85
N VAL A 16 -7.46 3.69 1.06
CA VAL A 16 -6.70 4.55 0.15
C VAL A 16 -5.33 4.76 0.79
N ILE A 17 -4.29 4.30 0.12
CA ILE A 17 -2.93 4.28 0.65
C ILE A 17 -2.09 5.16 -0.27
N LYS A 18 -1.54 6.24 0.26
CA LYS A 18 -0.77 7.21 -0.52
C LYS A 18 0.53 7.50 0.24
N PRO A 19 1.70 7.35 -0.40
CA PRO A 19 2.94 7.77 0.24
C PRO A 19 2.95 9.29 0.44
N ASP A 20 3.37 9.72 1.63
CA ASP A 20 3.52 11.14 1.97
C ASP A 20 4.69 11.76 1.23
N ASP A 21 4.54 13.02 0.85
CA ASP A 21 5.56 13.86 0.18
C ASP A 21 6.40 13.14 -0.91
N PHE A 22 5.73 12.33 -1.74
CA PHE A 22 6.42 11.56 -2.77
C PHE A 22 7.14 12.43 -3.82
N SER A 23 6.78 13.72 -3.90
CA SER A 23 7.52 14.73 -4.67
C SER A 23 8.98 14.86 -4.23
N GLN A 24 9.25 14.79 -2.92
CA GLN A 24 10.61 14.86 -2.40
C GLN A 24 11.41 13.62 -2.81
N VAL A 25 10.80 12.44 -2.73
CA VAL A 25 11.42 11.19 -3.19
C VAL A 25 11.80 11.29 -4.66
N GLN A 26 10.90 11.82 -5.50
CA GLN A 26 11.17 12.05 -6.92
C GLN A 26 12.33 13.03 -7.16
N ALA A 27 12.48 14.06 -6.31
CA ALA A 27 13.61 14.99 -6.40
C ALA A 27 14.94 14.33 -6.03
N ASP A 28 14.93 13.38 -5.08
CA ASP A 28 16.13 12.73 -4.55
C ASP A 28 16.65 11.60 -5.44
N VAL A 29 15.75 10.76 -5.97
CA VAL A 29 16.12 9.56 -6.76
C VAL A 29 15.86 9.73 -8.26
N GLY A 30 15.09 10.73 -8.66
CA GLY A 30 14.70 10.94 -10.06
C GLY A 30 13.49 10.11 -10.50
N ILE A 31 12.86 10.54 -11.61
CA ILE A 31 11.55 10.04 -12.05
C ILE A 31 11.54 8.57 -12.50
N LEU A 32 12.67 8.06 -13.01
CA LEU A 32 12.75 6.68 -13.47
C LEU A 32 12.75 5.71 -12.27
N ASP A 33 13.55 6.04 -11.27
CA ASP A 33 13.78 5.18 -10.11
C ASP A 33 12.60 5.23 -9.12
N THR A 34 11.80 6.30 -9.15
CA THR A 34 10.56 6.37 -8.37
C THR A 34 9.55 5.27 -8.72
N GLU A 35 9.51 4.77 -9.95
CA GLU A 35 8.57 3.70 -10.33
C GLU A 35 8.97 2.37 -9.69
N GLU A 36 10.27 2.13 -9.50
CA GLU A 36 10.75 0.99 -8.74
C GLU A 36 10.39 1.13 -7.26
N VAL A 37 10.59 2.31 -6.67
CA VAL A 37 10.17 2.60 -5.28
C VAL A 37 8.68 2.35 -5.10
N LEU A 38 7.82 2.81 -6.04
CA LEU A 38 6.38 2.54 -6.00
C LEU A 38 6.06 1.04 -6.16
N GLY A 39 6.81 0.31 -6.98
CA GLY A 39 6.69 -1.14 -7.11
C GLY A 39 6.99 -1.86 -5.80
N GLN A 40 8.07 -1.48 -5.12
CA GLN A 40 8.42 -2.02 -3.81
C GLN A 40 7.39 -1.64 -2.74
N PHE A 41 6.91 -0.39 -2.74
CA PHE A 41 5.83 0.06 -1.87
C PHE A 41 4.56 -0.77 -2.03
N ALA A 42 4.14 -1.01 -3.28
CA ALA A 42 3.00 -1.86 -3.59
C ALA A 42 3.22 -3.31 -3.14
N GLU A 43 4.44 -3.84 -3.23
CA GLU A 43 4.78 -5.17 -2.75
C GLU A 43 4.71 -5.26 -1.22
N GLU A 44 5.16 -4.24 -0.48
CA GLU A 44 5.04 -4.20 0.99
C GLU A 44 3.60 -4.13 1.46
N ILE A 45 2.72 -3.45 0.72
CA ILE A 45 1.27 -3.50 0.93
C ILE A 45 0.76 -4.92 0.66
N ARG A 46 1.10 -5.52 -0.50
CA ARG A 46 0.64 -6.87 -0.90
C ARG A 46 0.98 -7.93 0.14
N LYS A 47 2.20 -7.90 0.70
CA LYS A 47 2.66 -8.87 1.72
C LYS A 47 1.80 -8.87 2.99
N ARG A 48 1.08 -7.78 3.27
CA ARG A 48 0.20 -7.61 4.45
C ARG A 48 -1.27 -7.86 4.14
N MET A 49 -1.61 -8.16 2.90
CA MET A 49 -2.99 -8.40 2.50
C MET A 49 -3.40 -9.86 2.74
N HIS A 50 -4.68 -10.08 3.06
CA HIS A 50 -5.24 -11.42 3.05
C HIS A 50 -5.46 -11.90 1.61
N PRO A 51 -5.47 -13.23 1.36
CA PRO A 51 -5.70 -13.79 0.02
C PRO A 51 -7.02 -13.37 -0.64
N ARG A 52 -7.99 -12.90 0.15
CA ARG A 52 -9.28 -12.39 -0.33
C ARG A 52 -9.26 -10.92 -0.73
N ASP A 53 -8.32 -10.15 -0.21
CA ASP A 53 -8.21 -8.72 -0.48
C ASP A 53 -7.71 -8.47 -1.90
N ILE A 54 -8.16 -7.36 -2.48
CA ILE A 54 -7.82 -6.96 -3.85
C ILE A 54 -7.20 -5.57 -3.77
N ALA A 55 -6.04 -5.38 -4.38
CA ALA A 55 -5.42 -4.06 -4.49
C ALA A 55 -5.06 -3.76 -5.94
N GLY A 56 -4.97 -2.47 -6.23
CA GLY A 56 -4.48 -1.97 -7.50
C GLY A 56 -3.92 -0.57 -7.32
N ARG A 57 -2.98 -0.21 -8.19
CA ARG A 57 -2.56 1.18 -8.35
C ARG A 57 -3.76 1.96 -8.87
N PHE A 58 -4.10 3.02 -8.15
CA PHE A 58 -5.09 4.00 -8.55
C PHE A 58 -4.33 5.31 -8.73
N GLU A 59 -4.47 5.98 -9.87
CA GLU A 59 -3.89 7.30 -10.17
C GLU A 59 -2.56 7.72 -9.47
N GLY A 60 -1.49 7.91 -10.25
CA GLY A 60 -0.24 8.46 -9.72
C GLY A 60 0.40 7.50 -8.71
N THR A 61 0.56 7.92 -7.46
CA THR A 61 1.27 7.17 -6.41
C THR A 61 0.34 6.38 -5.49
N VAL A 62 -0.98 6.44 -5.72
CA VAL A 62 -1.97 5.87 -4.80
C VAL A 62 -2.15 4.37 -5.07
N VAL A 63 -2.29 3.60 -3.98
CA VAL A 63 -2.74 2.22 -4.01
C VAL A 63 -4.09 2.16 -3.32
N MET A 64 -5.08 1.56 -3.97
CA MET A 64 -6.38 1.28 -3.36
C MET A 64 -6.48 -0.20 -3.07
N ALA A 65 -6.92 -0.53 -1.86
CA ALA A 65 -7.16 -1.89 -1.43
C ALA A 65 -8.60 -2.08 -0.94
N LEU A 66 -9.30 -3.04 -1.54
CA LEU A 66 -10.57 -3.56 -1.05
C LEU A 66 -10.27 -4.69 -0.05
N LEU A 67 -10.54 -4.42 1.22
CA LEU A 67 -10.27 -5.30 2.34
C LEU A 67 -11.54 -6.04 2.75
N GLU A 68 -11.45 -7.35 2.92
CA GLU A 68 -12.52 -8.16 3.53
C GLU A 68 -12.12 -8.50 4.97
N ARG A 69 -12.85 -7.97 5.95
CA ARG A 69 -12.55 -8.12 7.38
C ARG A 69 -13.78 -8.56 8.19
N GLY A 70 -13.56 -9.04 9.41
CA GLY A 70 -14.64 -9.46 10.29
C GLY A 70 -15.44 -8.27 10.83
N ASN A 71 -14.73 -7.22 11.23
CA ASN A 71 -15.28 -5.99 11.79
C ASN A 71 -14.42 -4.75 11.42
N GLU A 72 -14.86 -3.57 11.85
CA GLU A 72 -14.16 -2.29 11.62
C GLU A 72 -12.79 -2.22 12.29
N ARG A 73 -12.69 -2.67 13.54
CA ARG A 73 -11.45 -2.68 14.32
C ARG A 73 -10.34 -3.50 13.66
N ASP A 74 -10.68 -4.63 13.01
CA ASP A 74 -9.71 -5.42 12.25
C ASP A 74 -9.13 -4.63 11.07
N THR A 75 -9.96 -3.77 10.45
CA THR A 75 -9.56 -2.90 9.34
C THR A 75 -8.61 -1.80 9.83
N GLU A 76 -8.98 -1.13 10.93
CA GLU A 76 -8.15 -0.08 11.55
C GLU A 76 -6.80 -0.63 12.01
N THR A 77 -6.82 -1.78 12.67
CA THR A 77 -5.60 -2.46 13.15
C THR A 77 -4.67 -2.80 11.99
N TRP A 78 -5.23 -3.31 10.88
CA TRP A 78 -4.47 -3.58 9.66
C TRP A 78 -3.82 -2.30 9.11
N GLY A 79 -4.57 -1.19 9.08
CA GLY A 79 -4.07 0.11 8.64
C GLY A 79 -2.92 0.62 9.51
N GLN A 80 -3.07 0.60 10.83
CA GLN A 80 -2.03 1.00 11.77
C GLN A 80 -0.75 0.16 11.61
N GLN A 81 -0.90 -1.17 11.49
CA GLN A 81 0.24 -2.07 11.26
C GLN A 81 0.94 -1.81 9.93
N LEU A 82 0.20 -1.43 8.88
CA LEU A 82 0.79 -1.05 7.61
C LEU A 82 1.60 0.23 7.74
N VAL A 83 1.04 1.28 8.32
CA VAL A 83 1.72 2.58 8.52
C VAL A 83 3.00 2.40 9.34
N GLU A 84 2.91 1.71 10.49
CA GLU A 84 4.07 1.43 11.34
C GLU A 84 5.15 0.64 10.62
N HIS A 85 4.76 -0.28 9.74
CA HIS A 85 5.72 -1.05 8.96
C HIS A 85 6.42 -0.20 7.92
N ILE A 86 5.66 0.55 7.11
CA ILE A 86 6.21 1.37 6.03
C ILE A 86 7.21 2.38 6.60
N GLN A 87 6.89 3.02 7.72
CA GLN A 87 7.79 3.96 8.39
C GLN A 87 9.13 3.34 8.83
N LYS A 88 9.15 2.03 9.13
CA LYS A 88 10.36 1.30 9.55
C LYS A 88 11.08 0.64 8.37
N HIS A 89 10.40 0.45 7.26
CA HIS A 89 10.96 -0.20 6.08
C HIS A 89 11.91 0.75 5.34
N THR A 90 13.03 0.20 4.87
CA THR A 90 13.98 0.93 4.02
C THR A 90 13.90 0.36 2.62
N PHE A 91 13.47 1.19 1.68
CA PHE A 91 13.41 0.87 0.27
C PHE A 91 14.80 1.11 -0.33
N LYS A 92 15.18 0.31 -1.33
CA LYS A 92 16.49 0.41 -1.98
C LYS A 92 16.31 0.54 -3.47
N VAL A 93 16.84 1.59 -4.06
CA VAL A 93 16.87 1.76 -5.52
C VAL A 93 18.30 2.14 -5.90
N ASP A 94 18.88 1.36 -6.82
CA ASP A 94 20.32 1.39 -7.08
C ASP A 94 21.17 1.36 -5.79
N ASP A 95 22.00 2.38 -5.57
CA ASP A 95 22.85 2.55 -4.40
C ASP A 95 22.25 3.50 -3.34
N GLN A 96 20.98 3.88 -3.48
CA GLN A 96 20.29 4.80 -2.58
C GLN A 96 19.29 4.09 -1.66
N GLU A 97 19.18 4.59 -0.43
CA GLU A 97 18.17 4.16 0.53
C GLU A 97 17.06 5.22 0.64
N VAL A 98 15.81 4.79 0.49
CA VAL A 98 14.63 5.65 0.55
C VAL A 98 13.77 5.24 1.74
N LYS A 99 13.27 6.23 2.48
CA LYS A 99 12.28 6.03 3.54
C LYS A 99 10.97 6.69 3.16
N LEU A 100 9.87 6.00 3.43
CA LEU A 100 8.52 6.48 3.12
C LEU A 100 7.65 6.45 4.39
N THR A 101 6.60 7.29 4.38
CA THR A 101 5.42 7.20 5.25
C THR A 101 4.17 7.23 4.39
N CYS A 102 3.01 6.84 4.94
CA CYS A 102 1.73 6.79 4.23
C CYS A 102 0.54 6.74 5.19
#